data_AF-A0A060CKZ1-F1
#
_entry.id   AF-A0A060CKZ1-F1
#
_cell.length_a   1.000
_cell.length_b   1.000
_cell.length_c   1.000
_cell.angle_alpha   90.00
_cell.angle_beta   90.00
_cell.angle_gamma   90.00
#
_symmetry.space_group_name_H-M   'P 1'
#
loop_
_entity.id
_entity.type
_entity.pdbx_description
1 polymer ?
#
loop_
_entity_poly.entity_id
_entity_poly.type
_entity_poly.pdbx_seq_one_letter_code
_entity_poly.pdbx_strand_id
1 'polypeptide(L)'
;DIIHQEALIPDGPTFHGELLQKDTEWLRSTDLWFCPIDVTFGPDGAMYVLDFYTPVVAHNDTRGPQHGKSGASVRPDRESYFGRIYRIDHQSSPKLPALDLTAATGPALVAAFKHPNRVVRFNAQRILAEKSPTHGAAALPPLGAMATGESFAPRPHPRPLDPPAHGSTQARHPPIRPPVPRTP
;
A
#
# COMPACT_ATOMS: atom_id res chain seq x y z
N ASP A 1 14.45 -9.59 -1.54
CA ASP A 1 14.02 -8.28 -2.08
C ASP A 1 13.98 -7.16 -1.04
N ILE A 2 13.72 -5.95 -1.53
CA ILE A 2 13.65 -4.69 -0.79
C ILE A 2 12.33 -3.97 -1.11
N ILE A 3 11.93 -3.05 -0.24
CA ILE A 3 10.94 -2.02 -0.54
C ILE A 3 11.64 -0.68 -0.42
N HIS A 4 11.67 0.03 -1.53
CA HIS A 4 12.33 1.32 -1.68
C HIS A 4 11.38 2.48 -1.37
N GLN A 5 11.89 3.58 -0.82
CA GLN A 5 11.09 4.74 -0.47
C GLN A 5 11.79 6.05 -0.85
N GLU A 6 11.11 6.83 -1.70
CA GLU A 6 11.54 8.16 -2.12
C GLU A 6 10.48 9.21 -1.82
N ALA A 7 10.94 10.43 -1.54
CA ALA A 7 10.13 11.62 -1.65
C ALA A 7 10.06 12.05 -3.10
N LEU A 8 8.85 12.30 -3.60
CA LEU A 8 8.65 12.87 -4.93
C LEU A 8 8.80 14.40 -4.85
N ILE A 9 9.83 14.93 -5.50
CA ILE A 9 10.15 16.36 -5.49
C ILE A 9 9.77 16.99 -6.84
N PRO A 10 9.01 18.10 -6.87
CA PRO A 10 8.69 18.79 -8.11
C PRO A 10 9.94 19.33 -8.82
N ASP A 11 10.04 19.08 -10.13
CA ASP A 11 11.05 19.65 -11.01
C ASP A 11 10.39 20.17 -12.29
N GLY A 12 9.99 21.44 -12.25
CA GLY A 12 9.21 22.10 -13.31
C GLY A 12 7.90 21.36 -13.59
N PRO A 13 7.65 20.91 -14.84
CA PRO A 13 6.48 20.10 -15.19
C PRO A 13 6.63 18.61 -14.84
N THR A 14 7.77 18.19 -14.27
CA THR A 14 8.10 16.80 -13.93
C THR A 14 8.38 16.65 -12.43
N PHE A 15 8.84 15.47 -12.04
CA PHE A 15 9.24 15.17 -10.67
C PHE A 15 10.49 14.28 -10.69
N HIS A 16 11.34 14.42 -9.68
CA HIS A 16 12.41 13.45 -9.38
C HIS A 16 12.21 12.83 -8.00
N GLY A 17 12.84 11.68 -7.78
CA GLY A 17 12.86 11.00 -6.49
C GLY A 17 14.06 11.41 -5.66
N GLU A 18 13.84 11.64 -4.36
CA GLU A 18 14.91 11.78 -3.38
C GLU A 18 14.80 10.71 -2.30
N LEU A 19 15.92 10.03 -2.03
CA LEU A 19 16.00 9.02 -0.99
C LEU A 19 15.65 9.59 0.38
N LEU A 20 14.63 9.04 1.02
CA LEU A 20 14.32 9.36 2.41
C LEU A 20 15.27 8.66 3.39
N GLN A 21 15.73 7.46 3.02
CA GLN A 21 16.77 6.74 3.75
C GLN A 21 18.00 6.59 2.86
N LYS A 22 19.11 7.24 3.24
CA LYS A 22 20.31 7.33 2.40
C LYS A 22 21.16 6.06 2.44
N ASP A 23 21.22 5.41 3.61
CA ASP A 23 22.16 4.31 3.87
C ASP A 23 21.45 2.96 4.03
N THR A 24 20.13 2.91 3.84
CA THR A 24 19.33 1.69 3.99
C THR A 24 18.05 1.77 3.17
N GLU A 25 17.39 0.64 3.02
CA GLU A 25 16.06 0.52 2.44
C GLU A 25 14.98 0.59 3.51
N TRP A 26 13.78 1.00 3.14
CA TRP A 26 12.64 1.08 4.07
C TRP A 26 12.28 -0.29 4.66
N LEU A 27 12.29 -1.33 3.81
CA LEU A 27 12.22 -2.71 4.27
C LEU A 27 13.19 -3.56 3.46
N ARG A 28 13.95 -4.40 4.17
CA ARG A 28 14.84 -5.39 3.59
C ARG A 28 14.60 -6.73 4.24
N SER A 29 14.47 -7.77 3.42
CA SER A 29 14.39 -9.15 3.93
C SER A 29 15.67 -9.93 3.62
N THR A 30 16.06 -10.79 4.55
CA THR A 30 17.11 -11.80 4.35
C THR A 30 16.55 -13.11 3.83
N ASP A 31 15.24 -13.25 3.78
CA ASP A 31 14.52 -14.40 3.24
C ASP A 31 14.56 -14.35 1.70
N LEU A 32 15.18 -15.36 1.08
CA LEU A 32 15.36 -15.42 -0.37
C LEU A 32 14.05 -15.63 -1.12
N TRP A 33 12.98 -16.03 -0.43
CA TRP A 33 11.66 -16.22 -1.02
C TRP A 33 10.76 -14.99 -0.84
N PHE A 34 11.19 -14.00 -0.05
CA PHE A 34 10.45 -12.74 0.08
C PHE A 34 10.45 -11.98 -1.25
N CYS A 35 9.27 -11.89 -1.86
CA CYS A 35 9.03 -11.28 -3.16
C CYS A 35 7.80 -10.34 -3.07
N PRO A 36 8.00 -9.10 -2.57
CA PRO A 36 6.94 -8.11 -2.48
C PRO A 36 6.57 -7.64 -3.90
N ILE A 37 5.29 -7.75 -4.24
CA ILE A 37 4.79 -7.42 -5.58
C ILE A 37 3.87 -6.20 -5.59
N ASP A 38 3.29 -5.84 -4.44
CA ASP A 38 2.43 -4.67 -4.33
C ASP A 38 2.45 -4.08 -2.92
N VAL A 39 2.16 -2.78 -2.84
CA VAL A 39 2.01 -2.01 -1.60
C VAL A 39 0.78 -1.13 -1.70
N THR A 40 -0.07 -1.19 -0.67
CA THR A 40 -1.23 -0.30 -0.56
C THR A 40 -1.39 0.18 0.88
N PHE A 41 -2.28 1.14 1.10
CA PHE A 41 -2.62 1.63 2.44
C PHE A 41 -4.06 1.27 2.75
N GLY A 42 -4.33 0.78 3.96
CA GLY A 42 -5.68 0.45 4.41
C GLY A 42 -6.43 1.67 4.96
N PRO A 43 -7.76 1.57 5.16
CA PRO A 43 -8.56 2.64 5.77
C PRO A 43 -8.18 2.95 7.22
N ASP A 44 -7.53 1.99 7.90
CA ASP A 44 -6.98 2.12 9.25
C ASP A 44 -5.66 2.93 9.30
N GLY A 45 -5.09 3.25 8.14
CA GLY A 45 -3.84 4.00 8.01
C GLY A 45 -2.57 3.14 7.96
N ALA A 46 -2.70 1.82 8.14
CA ALA A 46 -1.56 0.91 8.03
C ALA A 46 -1.16 0.70 6.57
N MET A 47 0.11 0.36 6.35
CA MET A 47 0.61 -0.06 5.06
C MET A 47 0.49 -1.58 4.92
N TYR A 48 0.04 -2.04 3.77
CA TYR A 48 -0.14 -3.44 3.45
C TYR A 48 0.82 -3.82 2.33
N VAL A 49 1.63 -4.85 2.56
CA VAL A 49 2.55 -5.40 1.56
C VAL A 49 2.04 -6.77 1.14
N LEU A 50 1.81 -6.93 -0.16
CA LEU A 50 1.52 -8.22 -0.77
C LEU A 50 2.84 -8.87 -1.18
N ASP A 51 3.16 -9.98 -0.51
CA ASP A 51 4.34 -10.78 -0.80
C ASP A 51 3.90 -12.10 -1.42
N PHE A 52 4.35 -12.33 -2.65
CA PHE A 52 3.98 -13.52 -3.39
C PHE A 52 4.66 -14.78 -2.84
N TYR A 53 5.74 -14.61 -2.07
CA TYR A 53 6.54 -15.65 -1.44
C TYR A 53 6.93 -16.78 -2.40
N THR A 54 7.74 -16.46 -3.41
CA THR A 54 8.13 -17.41 -4.45
C THR A 54 9.58 -17.16 -4.87
N PRO A 55 10.36 -18.22 -5.15
CA PRO A 55 11.72 -18.07 -5.66
C PRO A 55 11.75 -17.61 -7.14
N VAL A 56 10.61 -17.64 -7.85
CA VAL A 56 10.53 -17.31 -9.28
C VAL A 56 9.26 -16.51 -9.59
N VAL A 57 9.46 -15.31 -10.14
CA VAL A 57 8.40 -14.44 -10.71
C VAL A 57 8.60 -14.29 -12.22
N ALA A 58 8.57 -15.42 -12.92
CA ALA A 58 8.68 -15.46 -14.38
C ALA A 58 7.62 -16.38 -14.99
N HIS A 59 7.03 -15.93 -16.10
CA HIS A 59 6.08 -16.73 -16.87
C HIS A 59 6.81 -17.77 -17.73
N ASN A 60 7.94 -17.38 -18.32
CA ASN A 60 8.78 -18.23 -19.16
C ASN A 60 10.19 -18.30 -18.59
N ASP A 61 10.73 -19.51 -18.59
CA ASP A 61 12.10 -19.81 -18.20
C ASP A 61 12.91 -20.06 -19.48
N THR A 62 13.92 -19.22 -19.70
CA THR A 62 14.77 -19.27 -20.90
C THR A 62 15.70 -20.47 -20.95
N ARG A 63 15.75 -21.28 -19.88
CA ARG A 63 16.52 -22.54 -19.82
C ARG A 63 15.80 -23.72 -20.49
N GLY A 64 14.66 -23.47 -21.11
CA GLY A 64 13.93 -24.45 -21.93
C GLY A 64 13.21 -25.56 -21.15
N PRO A 65 12.46 -25.27 -20.06
CA PRO A 65 11.63 -26.30 -19.45
C PRO A 65 10.45 -26.65 -20.36
N GLN A 66 9.70 -27.69 -19.97
CA GLN A 66 8.40 -27.94 -20.58
C GLN A 66 7.46 -26.75 -20.37
N HIS A 67 6.57 -26.52 -21.33
CA HIS A 67 5.55 -25.47 -21.26
C HIS A 67 4.15 -26.09 -21.28
N GLY A 68 3.24 -25.50 -20.53
CA GLY A 68 1.83 -25.89 -20.54
C GLY A 68 1.10 -25.42 -21.79
N LYS A 69 -0.18 -25.76 -21.92
CA LYS A 69 -1.05 -25.29 -23.02
C LYS A 69 -1.17 -23.76 -23.08
N SER A 70 -0.99 -23.08 -21.94
CA SER A 70 -0.97 -21.62 -21.85
C SER A 70 0.34 -20.98 -22.29
N GLY A 71 1.36 -21.78 -22.64
CA GLY A 71 2.69 -21.29 -23.00
C GLY A 71 3.57 -20.88 -21.82
N ALA A 72 3.09 -21.01 -20.57
CA ALA A 72 3.91 -20.79 -19.37
C ALA A 72 4.77 -22.02 -19.04
N SER A 73 5.96 -21.79 -18.48
CA SER A 73 6.84 -22.87 -18.06
C SER A 73 6.20 -23.71 -16.95
N VAL A 74 6.27 -25.03 -17.09
CA VAL A 74 5.84 -25.98 -16.07
C VAL A 74 6.85 -25.94 -14.92
N ARG A 75 6.39 -25.52 -13.75
CA ARG A 75 7.20 -25.34 -12.55
C ARG A 75 6.52 -26.05 -11.37
N PRO A 76 6.88 -27.31 -11.09
CA PRO A 76 6.38 -28.03 -9.91
C PRO A 76 6.76 -27.36 -8.59
N ASP A 77 7.82 -26.56 -8.61
CA ASP A 77 8.33 -25.75 -7.50
C ASP A 77 7.64 -24.37 -7.38
N ARG A 78 6.60 -24.11 -8.19
CA ARG A 78 5.82 -22.88 -8.07
C ARG A 78 5.03 -22.90 -6.77
N GLU A 79 5.39 -22.03 -5.86
CA GLU A 79 4.67 -21.82 -4.61
C GLU A 79 3.27 -21.23 -4.87
N SER A 80 2.25 -21.69 -4.14
CA SER A 80 0.84 -21.28 -4.33
C SER A 80 0.03 -21.18 -3.03
N TYR A 81 0.61 -21.53 -1.89
CA TYR A 81 -0.05 -21.60 -0.59
C TYR A 81 0.51 -20.59 0.41
N PHE A 82 1.79 -20.26 0.32
CA PHE A 82 2.48 -19.46 1.34
C PHE A 82 2.58 -17.96 1.03
N GLY A 83 1.78 -17.44 0.08
CA GLY A 83 1.66 -16.00 -0.13
C GLY A 83 1.30 -15.27 1.17
N ARG A 84 1.87 -14.08 1.39
CA ARG A 84 1.76 -13.34 2.66
C ARG A 84 1.20 -11.95 2.43
N ILE A 85 0.38 -11.47 3.37
CA ILE A 85 -0.03 -10.07 3.45
C ILE A 85 0.49 -9.53 4.78
N TYR A 86 1.46 -8.62 4.71
CA TYR A 86 1.95 -7.93 5.89
C TYR A 86 1.11 -6.69 6.14
N ARG A 87 0.62 -6.51 7.37
CA ARG A 87 0.08 -5.24 7.84
C ARG A 87 1.13 -4.56 8.71
N ILE A 88 1.65 -3.43 8.25
CA ILE A 88 2.73 -2.68 8.87
C ILE A 88 2.18 -1.35 9.37
N ASP A 89 2.34 -1.08 10.66
CA ASP A 89 1.85 0.11 11.33
C ASP A 89 2.88 0.58 12.36
N HIS A 90 3.02 1.89 12.56
CA HIS A 90 3.89 2.41 13.61
C HIS A 90 3.20 2.24 14.98
N GLN A 91 3.98 1.93 16.01
CA GLN A 91 3.43 1.70 17.36
C GLN A 91 2.71 2.94 17.92
N SER A 92 3.16 4.14 17.54
CA SER A 92 2.52 5.42 17.92
C SER A 92 1.58 5.99 16.86
N SER A 93 1.24 5.24 15.81
CA SER A 93 0.28 5.71 14.80
C SER A 93 -1.07 6.05 15.43
N PRO A 94 -1.64 7.24 15.15
CA PRO A 94 -3.01 7.53 15.53
C PRO A 94 -3.97 6.53 14.91
N LYS A 95 -4.90 6.00 15.70
CA LYS A 95 -5.94 5.11 15.19
C LYS A 95 -6.97 5.92 14.42
N LEU A 96 -7.13 5.58 13.15
CA LEU A 96 -8.15 6.19 12.30
C LEU A 96 -9.46 5.40 12.47
N PRO A 97 -10.54 6.05 12.96
CA PRO A 97 -11.82 5.36 13.10
C PRO A 97 -12.36 4.96 11.74
N ALA A 98 -13.03 3.80 11.69
CA ALA A 98 -13.74 3.37 10.51
C ALA A 98 -14.90 4.34 10.22
N LEU A 99 -14.88 4.96 9.03
CA LEU A 99 -15.96 5.83 8.58
C LEU A 99 -16.90 5.03 7.68
N ASP A 100 -18.17 4.96 8.06
CA ASP A 100 -19.21 4.40 7.20
C ASP A 100 -19.63 5.44 6.14
N LEU A 101 -19.06 5.32 4.95
CA LEU A 101 -19.38 6.18 3.81
C LEU A 101 -20.68 5.75 3.11
N THR A 102 -21.22 4.56 3.39
CA THR A 102 -22.39 4.03 2.66
C THR A 102 -23.67 4.78 3.03
N ALA A 103 -23.76 5.25 4.27
CA ALA A 103 -24.86 6.04 4.83
C ALA A 103 -24.60 7.56 4.82
N ALA A 104 -23.44 8.01 4.31
CA ALA A 104 -23.05 9.42 4.33
C ALA A 104 -23.87 10.26 3.33
N THR A 105 -24.29 11.45 3.75
CA THR A 105 -24.96 12.43 2.87
C THR A 105 -23.99 13.08 1.88
N GLY A 106 -24.49 13.73 0.83
CA GLY A 106 -23.66 14.45 -0.14
C GLY A 106 -22.65 15.41 0.53
N PRO A 107 -23.08 16.30 1.43
CA PRO A 107 -22.16 17.16 2.19
C PRO A 107 -21.15 16.39 3.05
N ALA A 108 -21.56 15.28 3.68
CA ALA A 108 -20.65 14.46 4.49
C ALA A 108 -19.57 13.76 3.63
N LEU A 109 -19.93 13.30 2.43
CA LEU A 109 -18.98 12.75 1.46
C LEU A 109 -17.95 13.80 1.03
N VAL A 110 -18.39 15.05 0.79
CA VAL A 110 -17.48 16.16 0.46
C VAL A 110 -16.57 16.52 1.65
N ALA A 111 -17.08 16.49 2.88
CA ALA A 111 -16.28 16.69 4.08
C ALA A 111 -15.17 15.63 4.22
N ALA A 112 -15.45 14.38 3.82
CA ALA A 112 -14.47 13.28 3.84
C ALA A 112 -13.27 13.51 2.90
N PHE A 113 -13.33 14.44 1.95
CA PHE A 113 -12.18 14.79 1.08
C PHE A 113 -11.03 15.41 1.88
N LYS A 114 -11.28 15.90 3.10
CA LYS A 114 -10.24 16.42 4.00
C LYS A 114 -9.62 15.34 4.90
N HIS A 115 -10.13 14.10 4.86
CA HIS A 115 -9.65 13.03 5.71
C HIS A 115 -8.16 12.72 5.47
N PRO A 116 -7.34 12.43 6.51
CA PRO A 116 -5.90 12.17 6.35
C PRO A 116 -5.61 10.91 5.51
N ASN A 117 -6.49 9.92 5.54
CA ASN A 117 -6.36 8.67 4.77
C ASN A 117 -6.82 8.81 3.32
N ARG A 118 -5.96 8.44 2.36
CA ARG A 118 -6.25 8.46 0.92
C ARG A 118 -7.43 7.55 0.53
N VAL A 119 -7.53 6.35 1.08
CA VAL A 119 -8.60 5.39 0.78
C VAL A 119 -9.97 5.98 1.11
N VAL A 120 -10.08 6.65 2.27
CA VAL A 120 -11.34 7.31 2.68
C VAL A 120 -11.71 8.42 1.68
N ARG A 121 -10.74 9.27 1.29
CA ARG A 121 -10.98 10.34 0.31
C ARG A 121 -11.46 9.78 -1.04
N PHE A 122 -10.75 8.78 -1.58
CA PHE A 122 -11.07 8.17 -2.87
C PHE A 122 -12.42 7.44 -2.84
N ASN A 123 -12.73 6.73 -1.75
CA ASN A 123 -14.03 6.07 -1.60
C ASN A 123 -15.18 7.06 -1.45
N ALA A 124 -14.98 8.19 -0.77
CA ALA A 124 -15.99 9.23 -0.69
C ALA A 124 -16.30 9.82 -2.09
N GLN A 125 -15.26 10.04 -2.90
CA GLN A 125 -15.42 10.50 -4.28
C GLN A 125 -16.14 9.46 -5.15
N ARG A 126 -15.75 8.18 -5.04
CA ARG A 126 -16.40 7.07 -5.74
C ARG A 126 -17.90 6.99 -5.41
N ILE A 127 -18.24 6.98 -4.13
CA ILE A 127 -19.64 6.89 -3.67
C ILE A 127 -20.44 8.11 -4.12
N LEU A 128 -19.85 9.31 -4.07
CA LEU A 128 -20.51 10.52 -4.56
C LEU A 128 -20.82 10.45 -6.06
N ALA A 129 -19.90 9.89 -6.87
CA ALA A 129 -20.13 9.68 -8.29
C ALA A 129 -21.21 8.61 -8.54
N GLU A 130 -21.12 7.46 -7.88
CA GLU A 130 -22.08 6.35 -8.01
C GLU A 130 -23.49 6.76 -7.57
N LYS A 131 -23.61 7.56 -6.51
CA LYS A 131 -24.89 8.03 -5.95
C LYS A 131 -25.25 9.46 -6.36
N SER A 132 -24.69 9.96 -7.46
CA SER A 132 -24.92 11.33 -7.94
C SER A 132 -26.41 11.72 -8.04
N PRO A 133 -27.35 10.87 -8.51
CA PRO A 133 -28.77 11.23 -8.55
C PRO A 133 -29.40 11.57 -7.20
N THR A 134 -28.87 11.01 -6.10
CA THR A 134 -29.39 11.22 -4.75
C THR A 134 -28.55 12.19 -3.91
N HIS A 135 -27.24 12.25 -4.17
CA HIS A 135 -26.28 13.02 -3.35
C HIS A 135 -25.76 14.27 -4.04
N GLY A 136 -25.83 14.34 -5.37
CA GLY A 136 -25.18 15.36 -6.20
C GLY A 136 -25.65 16.78 -5.90
N ALA A 137 -26.97 17.02 -5.90
CA ALA A 137 -27.53 18.35 -5.65
C ALA A 137 -27.09 18.93 -4.29
N ALA A 138 -27.06 18.09 -3.25
CA ALA A 138 -26.62 18.50 -1.91
C ALA A 138 -25.08 18.64 -1.80
N ALA A 139 -24.31 17.95 -2.64
CA ALA A 139 -22.85 18.03 -2.66
C ALA A 139 -22.30 19.22 -3.46
N LEU A 140 -23.07 19.78 -4.40
CA LEU A 140 -22.61 20.87 -5.26
C LEU A 140 -22.18 22.14 -4.48
N PRO A 141 -22.95 22.66 -3.50
CA PRO A 141 -22.51 23.84 -2.74
C PRO A 141 -21.16 23.67 -2.01
N PRO A 142 -20.94 22.60 -1.21
CA PRO A 142 -19.65 22.41 -0.54
C PRO A 142 -18.50 22.07 -1.52
N LEU A 143 -18.78 21.41 -2.66
CA LEU A 143 -17.77 21.22 -3.71
C LEU A 143 -17.37 22.54 -4.37
N GLY A 144 -18.35 23.39 -4.70
CA GLY A 144 -18.10 24.72 -5.26
C GLY A 144 -17.23 25.56 -4.33
N ALA A 145 -17.58 25.60 -3.04
CA ALA A 145 -16.79 26.30 -2.02
C ALA A 145 -15.37 25.71 -1.87
N MET A 146 -15.19 24.40 -2.01
CA MET A 146 -13.88 23.77 -1.97
C MET A 146 -13.03 24.10 -3.21
N ALA A 147 -13.64 24.15 -4.39
CA ALA A 147 -12.97 24.43 -5.66
C ALA A 147 -12.53 25.89 -5.79
N THR A 148 -13.28 26.83 -5.20
CA THR A 148 -12.99 28.27 -5.27
C THR A 148 -12.31 28.81 -4.02
N GLY A 149 -12.23 28.02 -2.94
CA GLY A 149 -11.51 28.41 -1.72
C GLY A 149 -10.00 28.46 -1.93
N GLU A 150 -9.33 29.46 -1.36
CA GLU A 150 -7.89 29.78 -1.53
C GLU A 150 -6.89 28.74 -0.96
N SER A 151 -7.28 27.47 -0.80
CA SER A 151 -6.49 26.46 -0.10
C SER A 151 -6.12 25.25 -0.96
N PHE A 152 -5.69 25.47 -2.21
CA PHE A 152 -4.77 24.53 -2.86
C PHE A 152 -3.33 24.93 -2.52
N ALA A 153 -2.94 24.74 -1.26
CA ALA A 153 -1.53 24.61 -0.93
C ALA A 153 -1.16 23.14 -1.16
N PRO A 154 -0.27 22.79 -2.10
CA PRO A 154 0.29 21.45 -2.14
C PRO A 154 0.82 21.16 -0.73
N ARG A 155 0.31 20.10 -0.11
CA ARG A 155 0.65 19.76 1.28
C ARG A 155 2.19 19.68 1.34
N PRO A 156 2.87 20.46 2.19
CA PRO A 156 4.33 20.38 2.28
C PRO A 156 4.69 18.92 2.53
N HIS A 157 5.63 18.40 1.74
CA HIS A 157 6.10 17.03 1.90
C HIS A 157 6.49 16.81 3.37
N PRO A 158 6.14 15.67 3.98
CA PRO A 158 6.55 15.39 5.34
C PRO A 158 8.07 15.57 5.41
N ARG A 159 8.52 16.42 6.33
CA ARG A 159 9.95 16.52 6.65
C ARG A 159 10.46 15.10 6.93
N PRO A 160 11.70 14.77 6.52
CA PRO A 160 12.32 13.52 6.92
C PRO A 160 12.11 13.36 8.42
N LEU A 161 11.54 12.23 8.84
CA LEU A 161 11.50 11.89 10.25
C LEU A 161 12.94 11.87 10.74
N ASP A 162 13.20 12.52 11.88
CA ASP A 162 14.51 12.42 12.52
C ASP A 162 14.88 10.93 12.65
N PRO A 163 16.14 10.55 12.36
CA PRO A 163 16.53 9.15 12.40
C PRO A 163 16.20 8.57 13.79
N PRO A 164 15.64 7.36 13.86
CA PRO A 164 15.37 6.72 15.14
C PRO A 164 16.68 6.61 15.92
N ALA A 165 16.65 7.01 17.20
CA ALA A 165 17.77 6.76 18.11
C ALA A 165 18.17 5.28 18.00
N HIS A 166 19.45 5.02 17.74
CA HIS A 166 19.99 3.69 17.49
C HIS A 166 19.59 2.69 18.60
N GLY A 167 18.51 1.96 18.36
CA GLY A 167 18.02 0.87 19.20
C GLY A 167 17.73 -0.31 18.30
N SER A 168 18.71 -1.19 18.12
CA SER A 168 18.60 -2.42 17.34
C SER A 168 17.50 -3.32 17.90
N THR A 169 16.29 -3.21 17.37
CA THR A 169 15.22 -4.18 17.65
C THR A 169 15.19 -5.16 16.49
N GLN A 170 16.00 -6.22 16.58
CA GLN A 170 15.81 -7.39 15.74
C GLN A 170 14.44 -7.99 16.07
N ALA A 171 13.54 -8.04 15.09
CA ALA A 171 12.36 -8.88 15.18
C ALA A 171 12.84 -10.34 15.22
N ARG A 172 12.83 -10.95 16.42
CA ARG A 172 13.05 -12.39 16.57
C ARG A 172 11.80 -13.10 16.05
N HIS A 173 11.91 -13.76 14.91
CA HIS A 173 10.90 -14.70 14.47
C HIS A 173 10.94 -15.96 15.35
N PRO A 174 9.79 -16.53 15.75
CA PRO A 174 9.76 -17.86 16.34
C PRO A 174 10.26 -18.89 15.30
N PRO A 175 10.94 -19.97 15.73
CA PRO A 175 11.45 -20.98 14.82
C PRO A 175 10.31 -21.65 14.04
N ILE A 176 10.53 -21.83 12.73
CA ILE A 176 9.65 -22.59 11.84
C ILE A 176 9.59 -24.03 12.34
N ARG A 177 8.39 -24.53 12.66
CA ARG A 177 8.20 -25.96 12.99
C ARG A 177 8.39 -26.80 11.72
N PRO A 178 9.16 -27.89 11.78
CA PRO A 178 9.30 -28.79 10.64
C PRO A 178 7.94 -29.46 10.32
N PRO A 179 7.70 -29.82 9.04
CA PRO A 179 6.48 -30.50 8.64
C PRO A 179 6.36 -31.86 9.35
N VAL A 180 5.16 -32.16 9.83
CA VAL A 180 4.84 -33.49 10.36
C VAL A 180 4.78 -34.47 9.17
N PRO A 181 5.60 -35.53 9.14
CA PRO A 181 5.47 -36.55 8.11
C PRO A 181 4.15 -37.29 8.30
N ARG A 182 3.36 -37.41 7.23
CA ARG A 182 2.21 -38.31 7.22
C ARG A 182 2.72 -39.70 6.83
N THR A 183 2.48 -40.68 7.70
CA THR A 183 2.54 -42.12 7.40
C THR A 183 1.56 -42.47 6.27
N PRO A 184 1.83 -43.56 5.53
CA PRO A 184 1.25 -43.84 4.20
C PRO A 184 -0.28 -43.94 4.20
#